data_AF-A0AAD8ZHQ5-F1
#
_entry.id   AF-A0AAD8ZHQ5-F1
#
_cell.length_a   1.000
_cell.length_b   1.000
_cell.length_c   1.000
_cell.angle_alpha   90.00
_cell.angle_beta   90.00
_cell.angle_gamma   90.00
#
_symmetry.space_group_name_H-M   'P 1'
#
loop_
_entity.id
_entity.type
_entity.pdbx_description
1 polymer ?
#
loop_
_entity_poly.entity_id
_entity_poly.type
_entity_poly.pdbx_seq_one_letter_code
_entity_poly.pdbx_strand_id
1 'polypeptide(L)'
;TKLNSQRRGSFLSKMSSDEEFSLVSEDDLQKVLNEIKHLKLQHEALLKDHKLLKEASDNNVKFAQQFQQRSAQLRKNLEEEEKKHNEALKKDQERLESVKKEKNKLMLELIEMEQDLTKMNETNHILKQQTEVSTAVPEKKVVFKGETCEVAQSLSFDVKPNIVYPMEGGTALITFEDAQVAEKILSLMDHVVEIGDCSITVQAKTVNFLVPTYVEMDTQVCPRRILVSNLPKEEAEERILDKLEIHFSKSRNGGGEVEEIDMLHDSGNVVVTFIDGSVSKGLTDKLIHEVEMERGKKHKVKATPFLNGEITFFQTHYTVCKKTVLLTGIPAIMEQENLQDLLEIHFQKTANSGGEVDAIVYNPVGHSTLAVFEEDSPKEE
;
A
#
# COMPACT_ATOMS: atom_id res chain seq x y z
N THR A 1 25.37 -29.43 -81.64
CA THR A 1 26.65 -30.16 -81.82
C THR A 1 26.38 -31.31 -82.78
N LYS A 2 27.02 -31.26 -83.95
CA LYS A 2 26.99 -32.28 -85.01
C LYS A 2 27.60 -33.60 -84.50
N LEU A 3 27.18 -34.75 -85.05
CA LEU A 3 28.02 -35.85 -85.62
C LEU A 3 27.17 -37.13 -85.74
N ASN A 4 26.86 -37.57 -86.97
CA ASN A 4 27.48 -38.71 -87.72
C ASN A 4 27.05 -40.10 -87.20
N SER A 5 26.85 -41.16 -87.98
CA SER A 5 26.91 -41.48 -89.42
C SER A 5 26.31 -42.90 -89.54
N GLN A 6 25.38 -43.20 -90.45
CA GLN A 6 25.64 -43.83 -91.76
C GLN A 6 26.37 -45.19 -91.72
N ARG A 7 25.69 -46.27 -92.14
CA ARG A 7 26.25 -47.26 -93.07
C ARG A 7 25.15 -48.08 -93.77
N ARG A 8 25.08 -47.86 -95.08
CA ARG A 8 24.45 -48.72 -96.09
C ARG A 8 25.30 -49.98 -96.27
N GLY A 9 24.65 -51.09 -96.64
CA GLY A 9 25.29 -52.28 -97.16
C GLY A 9 24.31 -53.09 -97.99
N SER A 10 24.13 -52.70 -99.26
CA SER A 10 23.53 -53.51 -100.31
C SER A 10 24.60 -54.40 -100.92
N PHE A 11 24.35 -55.70 -101.04
CA PHE A 11 25.08 -56.57 -101.95
C PHE A 11 24.10 -57.47 -102.71
N LEU A 12 23.98 -57.20 -104.01
CA LEU A 12 23.52 -58.15 -105.02
C LEU A 12 24.65 -59.16 -105.31
N SER A 13 24.31 -60.43 -105.51
CA SER A 13 25.10 -61.39 -106.28
C SER A 13 24.16 -62.53 -106.70
N LYS A 14 23.65 -62.46 -107.94
CA LYS A 14 24.06 -63.23 -109.14
C LYS A 14 23.37 -64.61 -109.23
N MET A 15 22.50 -64.71 -110.24
CA MET A 15 22.06 -65.95 -110.85
C MET A 15 23.26 -66.70 -111.44
N SER A 16 23.31 -68.01 -111.25
CA SER A 16 24.00 -68.94 -112.16
C SER A 16 23.17 -70.22 -112.20
N SER A 17 22.47 -70.39 -113.32
CA SER A 17 21.94 -71.67 -113.79
C SER A 17 23.11 -72.53 -114.25
N ASP A 18 23.21 -73.76 -113.75
CA ASP A 18 23.79 -74.87 -114.49
C ASP A 18 23.04 -76.13 -114.06
N GLU A 19 22.24 -76.65 -114.99
CA GLU A 19 21.69 -77.99 -114.95
C GLU A 19 22.83 -78.97 -115.20
N GLU A 20 23.34 -79.61 -114.15
CA GLU A 20 24.02 -80.90 -114.29
C GLU A 20 23.13 -81.99 -113.68
N PHE A 21 22.51 -82.76 -114.57
CA PHE A 21 21.89 -84.05 -114.27
C PHE A 21 22.97 -85.00 -113.74
N SER A 22 23.20 -84.95 -112.43
CA SER A 22 23.93 -85.99 -111.72
C SER A 22 22.91 -86.94 -111.10
N LEU A 23 22.97 -88.18 -111.54
CA LEU A 23 22.21 -89.33 -111.04
C LEU A 23 22.17 -89.27 -109.51
N VAL A 24 21.00 -88.92 -108.96
CA VAL A 24 20.74 -88.96 -107.54
C VAL A 24 20.84 -90.42 -107.11
N SER A 25 22.00 -90.78 -106.57
CA SER A 25 22.15 -91.98 -105.78
C SER A 25 21.21 -91.87 -104.58
N GLU A 26 20.56 -92.98 -104.19
CA GLU A 26 19.63 -93.00 -103.05
C GLU A 26 20.25 -92.40 -101.78
N ASP A 27 21.58 -92.39 -101.66
CA ASP A 27 22.35 -91.80 -100.55
C ASP A 27 22.33 -90.26 -100.49
N ASP A 28 22.27 -89.53 -101.61
CA ASP A 28 22.29 -88.06 -101.60
C ASP A 28 20.90 -87.45 -101.36
N LEU A 29 19.83 -88.12 -101.80
CA LEU A 29 18.47 -87.79 -101.39
C LEU A 29 18.27 -88.01 -99.89
N GLN A 30 18.91 -89.06 -99.34
CA GLN A 30 18.90 -89.38 -97.91
C GLN A 30 19.64 -88.32 -97.07
N LYS A 31 20.77 -87.77 -97.56
CA LYS A 31 21.49 -86.66 -96.90
C LYS A 31 20.65 -85.39 -96.85
N VAL A 32 20.05 -84.99 -97.97
CA VAL A 32 19.17 -83.80 -98.02
C VAL A 32 17.94 -83.99 -97.14
N LEU A 33 17.34 -85.18 -97.10
CA LEU A 33 16.23 -85.50 -96.19
C LEU A 33 16.66 -85.43 -94.71
N ASN A 34 17.85 -85.94 -94.37
CA ASN A 34 18.39 -85.87 -93.02
C ASN A 34 18.72 -84.44 -92.61
N GLU A 35 19.22 -83.62 -93.54
CA GLU A 35 19.55 -82.21 -93.31
C GLU A 35 18.30 -81.34 -93.19
N ILE A 36 17.25 -81.61 -93.96
CA ILE A 36 15.92 -81.02 -93.78
C ILE A 36 15.33 -81.43 -92.43
N LYS A 37 15.51 -82.70 -92.00
CA LYS A 37 15.09 -83.17 -90.67
C LYS A 37 15.84 -82.43 -89.56
N HIS A 38 17.15 -82.26 -89.72
CA HIS A 38 18.01 -81.54 -88.78
C HIS A 38 17.65 -80.05 -88.69
N LEU A 39 17.43 -79.40 -89.83
CA LEU A 39 17.00 -78.00 -89.90
C LEU A 39 15.59 -77.81 -89.31
N LYS A 40 14.67 -78.76 -89.50
CA LYS A 40 13.36 -78.75 -88.84
C LYS A 40 13.49 -78.88 -87.32
N LEU A 41 14.34 -79.78 -86.83
CA LEU A 41 14.63 -79.94 -85.39
C LEU A 41 15.26 -78.66 -84.80
N GLN A 42 16.22 -78.04 -85.49
CA GLN A 42 16.82 -76.78 -85.07
C GLN A 42 15.82 -75.62 -85.08
N HIS A 43 14.96 -75.56 -86.10
CA HIS A 43 13.90 -74.54 -86.18
C HIS A 43 12.90 -74.70 -85.02
N GLU A 44 12.54 -75.93 -84.68
CA GLU A 44 11.65 -76.24 -83.56
C GLU A 44 12.31 -75.94 -82.20
N ALA A 45 13.62 -76.17 -82.06
CA ALA A 45 14.41 -75.76 -80.89
C ALA A 45 14.49 -74.23 -80.77
N LEU A 46 14.77 -73.51 -81.86
CA LEU A 46 14.81 -72.05 -81.92
C LEU A 46 13.45 -71.41 -81.61
N LEU A 47 12.35 -72.02 -82.04
CA LEU A 47 10.99 -71.58 -81.70
C LEU A 47 10.72 -71.71 -80.19
N LYS A 48 11.18 -72.81 -79.57
CA LYS A 48 11.07 -73.01 -78.11
C LYS A 48 11.91 -71.98 -77.35
N ASP A 49 13.15 -71.74 -77.77
CA ASP A 49 14.03 -70.74 -77.15
C ASP A 49 13.48 -69.32 -77.34
N HIS A 50 12.98 -68.98 -78.53
CA HIS A 50 12.33 -67.69 -78.77
C HIS A 50 11.10 -67.50 -77.87
N LYS A 51 10.33 -68.57 -77.63
CA LYS A 51 9.19 -68.53 -76.70
C LYS A 51 9.65 -68.28 -75.26
N LEU A 52 10.68 -68.98 -74.79
CA LEU A 52 11.27 -68.79 -73.46
C LEU A 52 11.88 -67.38 -73.29
N LEU A 53 12.61 -66.89 -74.29
CA LEU A 53 13.19 -65.54 -74.30
C LEU A 53 12.11 -64.46 -74.27
N LYS A 54 11.01 -64.66 -75.01
CA LYS A 54 9.87 -63.74 -74.99
C LYS A 54 9.20 -63.72 -73.61
N GLU A 55 8.98 -64.88 -73.01
CA GLU A 55 8.44 -64.98 -71.65
C GLU A 55 9.36 -64.34 -70.60
N ALA A 56 10.68 -64.56 -70.71
CA ALA A 56 11.68 -63.94 -69.83
C ALA A 56 11.75 -62.41 -70.01
N SER A 57 11.68 -61.93 -71.26
CA SER A 57 11.62 -60.50 -71.58
C SER A 57 10.36 -59.85 -71.01
N ASP A 58 9.20 -60.46 -71.23
CA ASP A 58 7.91 -59.97 -70.71
C ASP A 58 7.90 -59.95 -69.18
N ASN A 59 8.49 -60.96 -68.53
CA ASN A 59 8.66 -61.01 -67.08
C ASN A 59 9.60 -59.92 -66.56
N ASN A 60 10.74 -59.67 -67.24
CA ASN A 60 11.65 -58.58 -66.87
C ASN A 60 11.00 -57.21 -67.01
N VAL A 61 10.21 -56.98 -68.06
CA VAL A 61 9.45 -55.73 -68.22
C VAL A 61 8.44 -55.56 -67.08
N LYS A 62 7.73 -56.63 -66.71
CA LYS A 62 6.81 -56.60 -65.55
C LYS A 62 7.53 -56.30 -64.24
N PHE A 63 8.68 -56.94 -63.97
CA PHE A 63 9.46 -56.69 -62.77
C PHE A 63 10.03 -55.27 -62.73
N ALA A 64 10.51 -54.74 -63.86
CA ALA A 64 11.00 -53.36 -63.95
C ALA A 64 9.87 -52.35 -63.65
N GLN A 65 8.66 -52.58 -64.18
CA GLN A 65 7.49 -51.76 -63.88
C GLN A 65 7.09 -51.83 -62.40
N GLN A 66 7.07 -53.02 -61.81
CA GLN A 66 6.78 -53.20 -60.37
C GLN A 66 7.82 -52.52 -59.49
N PHE A 67 9.10 -52.60 -59.85
CA PHE A 67 10.18 -51.94 -59.11
C PHE A 67 10.07 -50.42 -59.20
N GLN A 68 9.79 -49.87 -60.40
CA GLN A 68 9.54 -48.44 -60.57
C GLN A 68 8.36 -47.98 -59.73
N GLN A 69 7.24 -48.71 -59.75
CA GLN A 69 6.04 -48.38 -58.98
C GLN A 69 6.32 -48.41 -57.46
N ARG A 70 7.02 -49.44 -56.97
CA ARG A 70 7.43 -49.52 -55.55
C ARG A 70 8.36 -48.38 -55.17
N SER A 71 9.33 -48.02 -56.01
CA SER A 71 10.24 -46.91 -55.72
C SER A 71 9.52 -45.55 -55.71
N ALA A 72 8.51 -45.38 -56.57
CA ALA A 72 7.70 -44.16 -56.61
C ALA A 72 6.81 -44.07 -55.36
N GLN A 73 6.19 -45.18 -54.95
CA GLN A 73 5.40 -45.25 -53.73
C GLN A 73 6.24 -44.99 -52.48
N LEU A 74 7.44 -45.59 -52.39
CA LEU A 74 8.34 -45.39 -51.25
C LEU A 74 8.80 -43.93 -51.15
N ARG A 75 9.13 -43.29 -52.29
CA ARG A 75 9.47 -41.86 -52.33
C ARG A 75 8.32 -40.99 -51.84
N LYS A 76 7.11 -41.25 -52.33
CA LYS A 76 5.91 -40.52 -51.88
C LYS A 76 5.67 -40.67 -50.37
N ASN A 77 5.79 -41.89 -49.84
CA ASN A 77 5.64 -42.13 -48.40
C ASN A 77 6.72 -41.41 -47.59
N LEU A 78 7.97 -41.38 -48.06
CA LEU A 78 9.05 -40.64 -47.41
C LEU A 78 8.78 -39.13 -47.37
N GLU A 79 8.35 -38.54 -48.49
CA GLU A 79 7.99 -37.12 -48.56
C GLU A 79 6.80 -36.79 -47.63
N GLU A 80 5.80 -37.67 -47.55
CA GLU A 80 4.67 -37.50 -46.63
C GLU A 80 5.09 -37.57 -45.15
N GLU A 81 5.97 -38.51 -44.79
CA GLU A 81 6.50 -38.63 -43.43
C GLU A 81 7.42 -37.46 -43.05
N GLU A 82 8.27 -37.00 -43.97
CA GLU A 82 9.12 -35.82 -43.76
C GLU A 82 8.26 -34.57 -43.54
N LYS A 83 7.17 -34.41 -44.31
CA LYS A 83 6.22 -33.32 -44.12
C LYS A 83 5.53 -33.39 -42.76
N LYS A 84 5.02 -34.56 -42.36
CA LYS A 84 4.41 -34.75 -41.03
C LYS A 84 5.39 -34.46 -39.90
N HIS A 85 6.64 -34.90 -40.04
CA HIS A 85 7.68 -34.66 -39.04
C HIS A 85 8.01 -33.17 -38.90
N ASN A 86 8.15 -32.46 -40.01
CA ASN A 86 8.37 -31.01 -40.01
C ASN A 86 7.19 -30.24 -39.42
N GLU A 87 5.95 -30.64 -39.71
CA GLU A 87 4.75 -30.07 -39.10
C GLU A 87 4.71 -30.30 -37.58
N ALA A 88 5.08 -31.50 -37.11
CA ALA A 88 5.16 -31.82 -35.69
C ALA A 88 6.26 -30.99 -34.98
N LEU A 89 7.45 -30.89 -35.57
CA LEU A 89 8.54 -30.07 -35.03
C LEU A 89 8.16 -28.60 -34.93
N LYS A 90 7.48 -28.06 -35.96
CA LYS A 90 7.01 -26.68 -35.95
C LYS A 90 5.99 -26.44 -34.83
N LYS A 91 5.04 -27.37 -34.66
CA LYS A 91 4.05 -27.31 -33.58
C LYS A 91 4.70 -27.36 -32.19
N ASP A 92 5.72 -28.20 -32.02
CA ASP A 92 6.46 -28.30 -30.76
C ASP A 92 7.29 -27.03 -30.48
N GLN A 93 7.88 -26.42 -31.51
CA GLN A 93 8.56 -25.12 -31.39
C GLN A 93 7.61 -24.01 -30.96
N GLU A 94 6.43 -23.90 -31.60
CA GLU A 94 5.40 -22.92 -31.23
C GLU A 94 4.94 -23.12 -29.78
N ARG A 95 4.79 -24.38 -29.34
CA ARG A 95 4.45 -24.72 -27.95
C ARG A 95 5.57 -24.35 -26.97
N LEU A 96 6.83 -24.55 -27.34
CA LEU A 96 7.97 -24.19 -26.51
C LEU A 96 8.06 -22.66 -26.33
N GLU A 97 7.83 -21.90 -27.39
CA GLU A 97 7.81 -20.44 -27.34
C GLU A 97 6.66 -19.90 -26.48
N SER A 98 5.46 -20.48 -26.59
CA SER A 98 4.32 -20.08 -25.76
C SER A 98 4.58 -20.35 -24.28
N VAL A 99 5.09 -21.54 -23.93
CA VAL A 99 5.47 -21.89 -22.55
C VAL A 99 6.58 -20.98 -22.03
N LYS A 100 7.57 -20.62 -22.87
CA LYS A 100 8.65 -19.71 -22.47
C LYS A 100 8.13 -18.29 -22.19
N LYS A 101 7.19 -17.79 -23.00
CA LYS A 101 6.52 -16.51 -22.77
C LYS A 101 5.73 -16.53 -21.46
N GLU A 102 4.96 -17.58 -21.22
CA GLU A 102 4.19 -17.76 -19.99
C GLU A 102 5.08 -17.84 -18.75
N LYS A 103 6.17 -18.62 -18.80
CA LYS A 103 7.18 -18.70 -17.73
C LYS A 103 7.76 -17.32 -17.39
N ASN A 104 8.09 -16.53 -18.41
CA ASN A 104 8.64 -15.20 -18.19
C ASN A 104 7.60 -14.24 -17.58
N LYS A 105 6.34 -14.34 -18.03
CA LYS A 105 5.23 -13.56 -17.44
C LYS A 105 5.04 -13.92 -15.96
N LEU A 106 4.94 -15.20 -15.64
CA LEU A 106 4.78 -15.68 -14.26
C LEU A 106 5.96 -15.29 -13.37
N MET A 107 7.18 -15.29 -13.91
CA MET A 107 8.37 -14.88 -13.16
C MET A 107 8.33 -13.38 -12.80
N LEU A 108 7.81 -12.53 -13.70
CA LEU A 108 7.62 -11.11 -13.41
C LEU A 108 6.53 -10.89 -12.35
N GLU A 109 5.39 -11.58 -12.47
CA GLU A 109 4.31 -11.53 -11.48
C GLU A 109 4.78 -12.01 -10.09
N LEU A 110 5.65 -13.03 -10.04
CA LEU A 110 6.20 -13.54 -8.79
C LEU A 110 7.08 -12.50 -8.08
N ILE A 111 7.94 -11.79 -8.83
CA ILE A 111 8.77 -10.72 -8.28
C ILE A 111 7.91 -9.57 -7.75
N GLU A 112 6.85 -9.20 -8.48
CA GLU A 112 5.92 -8.15 -8.06
C GLU A 112 5.17 -8.54 -6.77
N MET A 113 4.65 -9.77 -6.71
CA MET A 113 3.99 -10.29 -5.50
C MET A 113 4.95 -10.39 -4.31
N GLU A 114 6.20 -10.78 -4.51
CA GLU A 114 7.21 -10.80 -3.44
C GLU A 114 7.48 -9.39 -2.90
N GLN A 115 7.60 -8.38 -3.77
CA GLN A 115 7.76 -6.99 -3.36
C GLN A 115 6.55 -6.49 -2.56
N ASP A 116 5.34 -6.79 -3.01
CA ASP A 116 4.14 -6.36 -2.30
C ASP A 116 3.96 -7.07 -0.95
N LEU A 117 4.34 -8.36 -0.86
CA LEU A 117 4.41 -9.07 0.41
C LEU A 117 5.43 -8.44 1.36
N THR A 118 6.61 -8.04 0.89
CA THR A 118 7.60 -7.36 1.75
C THR A 118 7.07 -6.05 2.30
N LYS A 119 6.48 -5.19 1.46
CA LYS A 119 5.83 -3.94 1.91
C LYS A 119 4.72 -4.22 2.92
N MET A 120 3.86 -5.19 2.64
CA MET A 120 2.74 -5.51 3.52
C MET A 120 3.21 -6.08 4.87
N ASN A 121 4.30 -6.84 4.88
CA ASN A 121 4.93 -7.33 6.11
C ASN A 121 5.57 -6.20 6.93
N GLU A 122 6.24 -5.25 6.28
CA GLU A 122 6.80 -4.06 6.93
C GLU A 122 5.68 -3.22 7.57
N THR A 123 4.61 -2.93 6.83
CA THR A 123 3.44 -2.21 7.35
C THR A 123 2.79 -2.95 8.51
N ASN A 124 2.60 -4.27 8.40
CA ASN A 124 2.08 -5.08 9.51
C ASN A 124 2.99 -5.05 10.73
N HIS A 125 4.31 -5.05 10.53
CA HIS A 125 5.24 -4.97 11.64
C HIS A 125 5.12 -3.63 12.37
N ILE A 126 5.00 -2.52 11.63
CA ILE A 126 4.78 -1.18 12.19
C ILE A 126 3.45 -1.13 12.95
N LEU A 127 2.36 -1.58 12.33
CA LEU A 127 1.02 -1.61 12.94
C LEU A 127 0.99 -2.46 14.21
N LYS A 128 1.69 -3.61 14.22
CA LYS A 128 1.77 -4.47 15.40
C LYS A 128 2.54 -3.80 16.53
N GLN A 129 3.66 -3.14 16.22
CA GLN A 129 4.39 -2.33 17.21
C GLN A 129 3.52 -1.19 17.76
N GLN A 130 2.78 -0.47 16.90
CA GLN A 130 1.85 0.58 17.33
C GLN A 130 0.74 0.04 18.24
N THR A 131 0.18 -1.13 17.92
CA THR A 131 -0.90 -1.74 18.72
C THR A 131 -0.41 -2.20 20.10
N GLU A 132 0.79 -2.78 20.16
CA GLU A 132 1.41 -3.19 21.43
C GLU A 132 1.74 -1.95 22.29
N VAL A 133 2.20 -0.86 21.68
CA VAL A 133 2.53 0.39 22.38
C VAL A 133 1.30 1.18 22.84
N SER A 134 0.18 1.13 22.11
CA SER A 134 -1.09 1.73 22.57
C SER A 134 -1.60 1.17 23.90
N THR A 135 -1.18 -0.05 24.28
CA THR A 135 -1.48 -0.62 25.61
C THR A 135 -0.54 -0.14 26.72
N ALA A 136 0.57 0.51 26.36
CA ALA A 136 1.61 1.00 27.26
C ALA A 136 1.59 2.54 27.43
N VAL A 137 0.51 3.21 27.02
CA VAL A 137 0.30 4.67 27.15
C VAL A 137 -0.02 5.03 28.62
N PRO A 138 0.29 6.24 29.12
CA PRO A 138 0.01 6.61 30.50
C PRO A 138 -1.45 6.40 30.90
N GLU A 139 -1.64 5.68 32.00
CA GLU A 139 -2.96 5.41 32.58
C GLU A 139 -3.58 6.71 33.11
N LYS A 140 -4.58 7.24 32.39
CA LYS A 140 -5.45 8.29 32.92
C LYS A 140 -6.63 7.64 33.63
N LYS A 141 -6.89 8.07 34.88
CA LYS A 141 -8.07 7.62 35.62
C LYS A 141 -9.32 8.14 34.90
N VAL A 142 -10.04 7.25 34.25
CA VAL A 142 -11.35 7.54 33.66
C VAL A 142 -12.45 7.10 34.62
N VAL A 143 -13.50 7.89 34.73
CA VAL A 143 -14.72 7.50 35.44
C VAL A 143 -15.69 6.99 34.39
N PHE A 144 -15.98 5.69 34.42
CA PHE A 144 -16.97 5.12 33.52
C PHE A 144 -18.37 5.48 34.03
N LYS A 145 -19.06 6.39 33.35
CA LYS A 145 -20.44 6.80 33.64
C LYS A 145 -21.48 6.15 32.68
N GLY A 146 -21.11 5.11 31.92
CA GLY A 146 -21.94 4.58 30.83
C GLY A 146 -22.99 3.53 31.23
N GLU A 147 -24.15 3.57 30.58
CA GLU A 147 -25.05 2.42 30.41
C GLU A 147 -24.58 1.57 29.21
N THR A 148 -24.59 0.24 29.35
CA THR A 148 -24.18 -0.70 28.28
C THR A 148 -25.16 -0.68 27.11
N CYS A 149 -24.76 -0.09 25.98
CA CYS A 149 -25.47 -0.20 24.70
C CYS A 149 -24.78 -1.22 23.78
N GLU A 150 -25.56 -2.07 23.11
CA GLU A 150 -25.10 -3.20 22.26
C GLU A 150 -24.45 -2.79 20.93
N VAL A 151 -24.35 -1.50 20.62
CA VAL A 151 -23.84 -1.04 19.33
C VAL A 151 -22.37 -0.66 19.46
N ALA A 152 -21.51 -1.35 18.70
CA ALA A 152 -20.10 -1.05 18.52
C ALA A 152 -19.92 0.27 17.73
N GLN A 153 -20.41 1.38 18.28
CA GLN A 153 -19.99 2.71 17.85
C GLN A 153 -18.74 3.08 18.65
N SER A 154 -17.72 3.49 17.89
CA SER A 154 -16.44 4.06 18.33
C SER A 154 -16.48 4.62 19.74
N LEU A 155 -15.53 4.18 20.58
CA LEU A 155 -15.23 4.75 21.91
C LEU A 155 -15.13 6.28 21.80
N SER A 156 -16.23 7.00 22.02
CA SER A 156 -16.24 8.44 22.01
C SER A 156 -15.72 8.90 23.37
N PHE A 157 -14.51 9.44 23.38
CA PHE A 157 -14.01 10.15 24.55
C PHE A 157 -14.75 11.48 24.65
N ASP A 158 -15.44 11.70 25.77
CA ASP A 158 -16.01 13.00 26.10
C ASP A 158 -14.87 13.94 26.53
N VAL A 159 -14.33 14.69 25.57
CA VAL A 159 -13.24 15.63 25.79
C VAL A 159 -13.85 17.00 26.04
N LYS A 160 -13.91 17.40 27.31
CA LYS A 160 -14.33 18.76 27.70
C LYS A 160 -13.26 19.77 27.26
N PRO A 161 -13.57 20.69 26.34
CA PRO A 161 -12.60 21.68 25.88
C PRO A 161 -12.42 22.79 26.91
N ASN A 162 -11.17 23.12 27.23
CA ASN A 162 -10.81 24.32 27.99
C ASN A 162 -10.32 25.38 27.00
N ILE A 163 -11.17 26.36 26.70
CA ILE A 163 -10.89 27.36 25.66
C ILE A 163 -10.28 28.59 26.31
N VAL A 164 -9.05 28.92 25.90
CA VAL A 164 -8.36 30.15 26.34
C VAL A 164 -8.68 31.28 25.37
N TYR A 165 -9.32 32.33 25.87
CA TYR A 165 -9.73 33.50 25.10
C TYR A 165 -8.86 34.72 25.46
N PRO A 166 -8.10 35.27 24.50
CA PRO A 166 -7.30 36.47 24.73
C PRO A 166 -8.20 37.70 24.75
N MET A 167 -8.14 38.47 25.84
CA MET A 167 -8.89 39.72 25.97
C MET A 167 -8.05 40.91 25.52
N GLU A 168 -8.64 41.79 24.71
CA GLU A 168 -8.02 43.07 24.35
C GLU A 168 -8.10 44.05 25.52
N GLY A 169 -7.16 45.00 25.62
CA GLY A 169 -7.17 46.00 26.68
C GLY A 169 -8.39 46.92 26.58
N GLY A 170 -9.05 47.19 27.70
CA GLY A 170 -10.30 47.97 27.74
C GLY A 170 -11.54 47.14 27.40
N THR A 171 -11.50 45.83 27.65
CA THR A 171 -12.63 44.91 27.45
C THR A 171 -13.00 44.20 28.75
N ALA A 172 -14.28 43.84 28.90
CA ALA A 172 -14.77 43.01 30.00
C ALA A 172 -15.61 41.86 29.46
N LEU A 173 -15.48 40.69 30.08
CA LEU A 173 -16.37 39.55 29.84
C LEU A 173 -17.31 39.42 31.04
N ILE A 174 -18.61 39.36 30.77
CA ILE A 174 -19.63 39.14 31.79
C ILE A 174 -20.41 37.88 31.43
N THR A 175 -20.39 36.90 32.32
CA THR A 175 -21.15 35.65 32.22
C THR A 175 -22.37 35.73 33.11
N PHE A 176 -23.55 35.52 32.53
CA PHE A 176 -24.83 35.55 33.22
C PHE A 176 -25.33 34.12 33.49
N GLU A 177 -26.09 33.95 34.57
CA GLU A 177 -26.74 32.66 34.86
C GLU A 177 -27.78 32.30 33.78
N ASP A 178 -28.57 33.29 33.35
CA ASP A 178 -29.60 33.14 32.32
C ASP A 178 -29.12 33.68 30.95
N ALA A 179 -29.14 32.79 29.94
CA ALA A 179 -28.80 33.14 28.56
C ALA A 179 -29.74 34.20 27.95
N GLN A 180 -30.98 34.30 28.42
CA GLN A 180 -31.92 35.32 27.94
C GLN A 180 -31.49 36.75 28.33
N VAL A 181 -30.80 36.90 29.46
CA VAL A 181 -30.26 38.20 29.90
C VAL A 181 -29.14 38.64 28.97
N ALA A 182 -28.21 37.74 28.66
CA ALA A 182 -27.14 38.00 27.71
C ALA A 182 -27.69 38.39 26.32
N GLU A 183 -28.71 37.69 25.81
CA GLU A 183 -29.35 38.02 24.53
C GLU A 183 -29.97 39.43 24.50
N LYS A 184 -30.63 39.85 25.60
CA LYS A 184 -31.19 41.20 25.74
C LYS A 184 -30.09 42.27 25.69
N ILE A 185 -28.99 42.06 26.41
CA ILE A 185 -27.85 42.99 26.43
C ILE A 185 -27.22 43.09 25.03
N LEU A 186 -27.06 41.96 24.35
CA LEU A 186 -26.54 41.92 22.98
C LEU A 186 -27.45 42.62 21.97
N SER A 187 -28.78 42.54 22.15
CA SER A 187 -29.75 43.18 21.25
C SER A 187 -29.70 44.72 21.27
N LEU A 188 -29.29 45.31 22.41
CA LEU A 188 -29.18 46.75 22.58
C LEU A 188 -27.87 47.31 22.03
N MET A 189 -26.83 46.46 21.89
CA MET A 189 -25.45 46.77 21.47
C MET A 189 -24.74 47.85 22.29
N ASP A 190 -25.26 49.06 22.39
CA ASP A 190 -24.62 50.17 23.12
C ASP A 190 -25.30 50.37 24.48
N HIS A 191 -24.50 50.42 25.54
CA HIS A 191 -24.96 50.60 26.92
C HIS A 191 -24.25 51.79 27.55
N VAL A 192 -25.01 52.66 28.22
CA VAL A 192 -24.45 53.78 28.99
C VAL A 192 -24.37 53.35 30.45
N VAL A 193 -23.16 53.12 30.93
CA VAL A 193 -22.89 52.67 32.29
C VAL A 193 -22.51 53.87 33.15
N GLU A 194 -23.33 54.13 34.17
CA GLU A 194 -23.07 55.15 35.19
C GLU A 194 -22.10 54.58 36.24
N ILE A 195 -20.91 55.19 36.34
CA ILE A 195 -19.80 54.79 37.19
C ILE A 195 -19.45 55.97 38.11
N GLY A 196 -20.10 56.01 39.27
CA GLY A 196 -19.99 57.13 40.20
C GLY A 196 -20.47 58.45 39.57
N ASP A 197 -19.56 59.41 39.41
CA ASP A 197 -19.84 60.74 38.85
C ASP A 197 -19.65 60.82 37.32
N CYS A 198 -19.26 59.72 36.66
CA CYS A 198 -18.99 59.66 35.22
C CYS A 198 -19.90 58.64 34.53
N SER A 199 -20.26 58.88 33.27
CA SER A 199 -20.92 57.90 32.41
C SER A 199 -19.98 57.43 31.30
N ILE A 200 -19.91 56.12 31.09
CA ILE A 200 -19.15 55.52 29.99
C ILE A 200 -20.10 54.85 29.00
N THR A 201 -19.75 54.88 27.72
CA THR A 201 -20.47 54.14 26.69
C THR A 201 -19.69 52.87 26.39
N VAL A 202 -20.30 51.71 26.63
CA VAL A 202 -19.72 50.40 26.34
C VAL A 202 -20.52 49.71 25.25
N GLN A 203 -19.84 48.96 24.40
CA GLN A 203 -20.46 48.19 23.33
C GLN A 203 -20.41 46.68 23.65
N ALA A 204 -21.57 46.06 23.71
CA ALA A 204 -21.78 44.63 23.90
C ALA A 204 -21.66 43.87 22.57
N LYS A 205 -20.86 42.79 22.58
CA LYS A 205 -20.60 41.90 21.45
C LYS A 205 -20.68 40.44 21.87
N THR A 206 -21.01 39.57 20.92
CA THR A 206 -21.04 38.12 21.12
C THR A 206 -19.63 37.55 21.20
N VAL A 207 -19.42 36.59 22.09
CA VAL A 207 -18.16 35.83 22.16
C VAL A 207 -18.29 34.60 21.26
N ASN A 208 -17.44 34.54 20.23
CA ASN A 208 -17.42 33.43 19.28
C ASN A 208 -16.14 32.62 19.45
N PHE A 209 -16.28 31.30 19.46
CA PHE A 209 -15.18 30.35 19.57
C PHE A 209 -15.08 29.49 18.32
N LEU A 210 -13.84 29.14 17.95
CA LEU A 210 -13.55 28.05 17.04
C LEU A 210 -13.25 26.82 17.89
N VAL A 211 -14.20 25.89 17.95
CA VAL A 211 -14.07 24.68 18.76
C VAL A 211 -13.73 23.50 17.86
N PRO A 212 -12.73 22.67 18.19
CA PRO A 212 -12.45 21.44 17.45
C PRO A 212 -13.60 20.44 17.66
N THR A 213 -14.20 19.96 16.57
CA THR A 213 -15.28 18.95 16.62
C THR A 213 -14.78 17.55 16.33
N TYR A 214 -13.75 17.43 15.49
CA TYR A 214 -13.16 16.15 15.14
C TYR A 214 -11.67 16.31 14.87
N VAL A 215 -10.88 15.42 15.47
CA VAL A 215 -9.43 15.39 15.33
C VAL A 215 -9.03 13.95 15.03
N GLU A 216 -8.35 13.76 13.90
CA GLU A 216 -7.71 12.51 13.54
C GLU A 216 -6.20 12.70 13.57
N MET A 217 -5.51 11.74 14.18
CA MET A 217 -4.06 11.79 14.37
C MET A 217 -3.45 10.48 13.94
N ASP A 218 -2.43 10.53 13.09
CA ASP A 218 -1.51 9.41 12.91
C ASP A 218 -0.49 9.45 14.03
N THR A 219 -0.30 8.32 14.71
CA THR A 219 0.57 8.23 15.89
C THR A 219 1.67 7.21 15.68
N GLN A 220 2.91 7.62 15.93
CA GLN A 220 4.09 6.79 15.75
C GLN A 220 4.98 6.84 17.00
N VAL A 221 5.58 5.71 17.34
CA VAL A 221 6.44 5.61 18.51
C VAL A 221 7.77 6.31 18.24
N CYS A 222 8.13 7.27 19.08
CA CYS A 222 9.40 7.96 18.97
C CYS A 222 10.51 7.06 19.54
N PRO A 223 11.51 6.64 18.74
CA PRO A 223 12.57 5.78 19.24
C PRO A 223 13.54 6.52 20.17
N ARG A 224 13.54 7.86 20.18
CA ARG A 224 14.49 8.66 20.98
C ARG A 224 13.88 9.26 22.24
N ARG A 225 12.57 9.16 22.44
CA ARG A 225 11.88 9.82 23.55
C ARG A 225 11.09 8.82 24.38
N ILE A 226 11.08 9.06 25.69
CA ILE A 226 10.19 8.37 26.62
C ILE A 226 9.34 9.40 27.36
N LEU A 227 8.17 8.96 27.79
CA LEU A 227 7.29 9.72 28.66
C LEU A 227 7.34 9.11 30.06
N VAL A 228 7.67 9.92 31.05
CA VAL A 228 7.80 9.52 32.45
C VAL A 228 6.61 10.07 33.22
N SER A 229 5.82 9.17 33.80
CA SER A 229 4.61 9.48 34.56
C SER A 229 4.71 8.98 36.01
N ASN A 230 3.70 9.33 36.81
CA ASN A 230 3.62 9.04 38.26
C ASN A 230 4.73 9.75 39.08
N LEU A 231 4.99 11.02 38.76
CA LEU A 231 5.99 11.85 39.43
C LEU A 231 5.51 12.33 40.82
N PRO A 232 6.43 12.57 41.77
CA PRO A 232 6.07 13.09 43.09
C PRO A 232 5.60 14.55 42.99
N LYS A 233 4.41 14.84 43.52
CA LYS A 233 3.81 16.19 43.47
C LYS A 233 4.35 17.16 44.53
N GLU A 234 5.10 16.65 45.50
CA GLU A 234 5.60 17.43 46.65
C GLU A 234 7.00 18.03 46.40
N GLU A 235 7.65 17.70 45.28
CA GLU A 235 8.99 18.18 44.95
C GLU A 235 8.96 19.31 43.91
N ALA A 236 9.98 20.15 43.93
CA ALA A 236 10.14 21.23 42.95
C ALA A 236 10.49 20.67 41.56
N GLU A 237 9.92 21.27 40.52
CA GLU A 237 10.08 20.85 39.12
C GLU A 237 11.55 20.66 38.72
N GLU A 238 12.39 21.67 38.97
CA GLU A 238 13.83 21.63 38.66
C GLU A 238 14.54 20.42 39.28
N ARG A 239 14.12 20.02 40.49
CA ARG A 239 14.71 18.87 41.19
C ARG A 239 14.28 17.55 40.58
N ILE A 240 13.02 17.46 40.17
CA ILE A 240 12.49 16.27 39.49
C ILE A 240 13.25 16.07 38.18
N LEU A 241 13.42 17.13 37.39
CA LEU A 241 14.18 17.07 36.14
C LEU A 241 15.63 16.63 36.37
N ASP A 242 16.36 17.26 37.30
CA ASP A 242 17.75 16.89 37.65
C ASP A 242 17.86 15.40 38.03
N LYS A 243 16.95 14.89 38.88
CA LYS A 243 17.00 13.49 39.32
C LYS A 243 16.66 12.50 38.22
N LEU A 244 15.69 12.82 37.37
CA LEU A 244 15.34 11.98 36.23
C LEU A 244 16.47 11.96 35.21
N GLU A 245 17.08 13.10 34.90
CA GLU A 245 18.23 13.20 34.01
C GLU A 245 19.41 12.35 34.51
N ILE A 246 19.77 12.49 35.79
CA ILE A 246 20.83 11.68 36.42
C ILE A 246 20.48 10.18 36.45
N HIS A 247 19.21 9.83 36.61
CA HIS A 247 18.78 8.44 36.64
C HIS A 247 18.83 7.80 35.26
N PHE A 248 18.32 8.49 34.24
CA PHE A 248 18.23 7.99 32.87
C PHE A 248 19.52 8.20 32.06
N SER A 249 20.45 9.04 32.50
CA SER A 249 21.82 9.09 31.94
C SER A 249 22.67 7.86 32.28
N LYS A 250 22.30 7.10 33.31
CA LYS A 250 23.10 5.95 33.80
C LYS A 250 22.75 4.68 33.04
N SER A 251 23.72 4.12 32.31
CA SER A 251 23.58 2.83 31.61
C SER A 251 23.23 1.66 32.54
N ARG A 252 23.62 1.71 33.82
CA ARG A 252 23.23 0.69 34.82
C ARG A 252 21.72 0.56 35.01
N ASN A 253 20.98 1.63 34.73
CA ASN A 253 19.52 1.69 34.85
C ASN A 253 18.82 1.32 33.53
N GLY A 254 19.58 0.96 32.49
CA GLY A 254 19.09 0.79 31.12
C GLY A 254 19.01 2.12 30.35
N GLY A 255 19.57 3.19 30.90
CA GLY A 255 19.57 4.53 30.32
C GLY A 255 20.76 4.81 29.37
N GLY A 256 20.87 6.04 28.90
CA GLY A 256 21.88 6.49 27.94
C GLY A 256 21.98 8.02 27.94
N GLU A 257 22.87 8.58 27.12
CA GLU A 257 23.11 10.02 27.08
C GLU A 257 21.82 10.80 26.77
N VAL A 258 21.44 11.70 27.69
CA VAL A 258 20.24 12.53 27.60
C VAL A 258 20.60 13.80 26.84
N GLU A 259 19.82 14.10 25.81
CA GLU A 259 19.95 15.32 25.00
C GLU A 259 19.16 16.47 25.63
N GLU A 260 17.93 16.20 26.06
CA GLU A 260 16.96 17.19 26.54
C GLU A 260 15.96 16.54 27.51
N ILE A 261 15.51 17.29 28.52
CA ILE A 261 14.50 16.86 29.47
C ILE A 261 13.54 18.01 29.80
N ASP A 262 12.23 17.77 29.60
CA ASP A 262 11.21 18.80 29.75
C ASP A 262 10.00 18.29 30.53
N MET A 263 9.40 19.15 31.37
CA MET A 263 8.14 18.86 32.02
C MET A 263 6.96 19.35 31.17
N LEU A 264 6.01 18.46 30.93
CA LEU A 264 4.72 18.80 30.33
C LEU A 264 3.80 19.33 31.44
N HIS A 265 3.68 20.65 31.55
CA HIS A 265 2.89 21.30 32.60
C HIS A 265 1.39 20.97 32.56
N ASP A 266 0.87 20.60 31.39
CA ASP A 266 -0.54 20.21 31.18
C ASP A 266 -0.92 18.92 31.94
N SER A 267 0.02 17.98 32.02
CA SER A 267 -0.19 16.62 32.50
C SER A 267 0.68 16.28 33.71
N GLY A 268 1.68 17.11 34.02
CA GLY A 268 2.66 16.88 35.07
C GLY A 268 3.58 15.68 34.79
N ASN A 269 3.75 15.32 33.51
CA ASN A 269 4.66 14.26 33.07
C ASN A 269 5.97 14.85 32.56
N VAL A 270 7.03 14.05 32.49
CA VAL A 270 8.33 14.48 31.98
C VAL A 270 8.69 13.73 30.71
N VAL A 271 9.14 14.44 29.69
CA VAL A 271 9.68 13.88 28.46
C VAL A 271 11.19 13.87 28.56
N VAL A 272 11.79 12.71 28.33
CA VAL A 272 13.25 12.56 28.27
C VAL A 272 13.63 12.22 26.83
N THR A 273 14.49 13.04 26.23
CA THR A 273 15.05 12.85 24.89
C THR A 273 16.48 12.31 25.00
N PHE A 274 16.76 11.21 24.32
CA PHE A 274 18.08 10.59 24.26
C PHE A 274 18.74 10.83 22.91
N ILE A 275 20.08 10.90 22.92
CA ILE A 275 20.88 10.96 21.69
C ILE A 275 20.76 9.64 20.92
N ASP A 276 20.81 8.49 21.62
CA ASP A 276 20.67 7.16 21.03
C ASP A 276 19.23 6.63 21.14
N GLY A 277 18.63 6.31 19.99
CA GLY A 277 17.28 5.75 19.91
C GLY A 277 17.15 4.27 20.30
N SER A 278 18.27 3.57 20.57
CA SER A 278 18.23 2.18 21.03
C SER A 278 17.81 2.04 22.50
N VAL A 279 17.97 3.12 23.29
CA VAL A 279 17.81 3.14 24.75
C VAL A 279 16.34 3.15 25.16
N SER A 280 15.49 3.88 24.43
CA SER A 280 14.07 4.06 24.78
C SER A 280 13.34 2.73 24.96
N LYS A 281 13.54 1.79 24.03
CA LYS A 281 12.87 0.48 24.01
C LYS A 281 13.15 -0.32 25.29
N GLY A 282 14.41 -0.38 25.71
CA GLY A 282 14.79 -1.08 26.94
C GLY A 282 14.18 -0.44 28.20
N LEU A 283 14.06 0.89 28.21
CA LEU A 283 13.43 1.62 29.31
C LEU A 283 11.91 1.39 29.36
N THR A 284 11.25 1.36 28.21
CA THR A 284 9.80 1.15 28.09
C THR A 284 9.38 -0.29 28.36
N ASP A 285 10.21 -1.27 27.98
CA ASP A 285 9.97 -2.69 28.27
C ASP A 285 9.97 -2.98 29.78
N LYS A 286 10.84 -2.27 30.53
CA LYS A 286 10.91 -2.38 32.00
C LYS A 286 9.71 -1.70 32.69
N LEU A 287 9.14 -0.67 32.06
CA LEU A 287 7.95 0.11 32.44
C LEU A 287 8.00 0.83 33.79
N ILE A 288 8.55 0.24 34.85
CA ILE A 288 8.67 0.82 36.19
C ILE A 288 10.15 1.02 36.54
N HIS A 289 10.49 2.25 36.94
CA HIS A 289 11.83 2.63 37.37
C HIS A 289 11.80 3.20 38.79
N GLU A 290 12.75 2.76 39.63
CA GLU A 290 12.91 3.27 40.99
C GLU A 290 13.95 4.38 40.98
N VAL A 291 13.48 5.62 40.96
CA VAL A 291 14.33 6.81 40.98
C VAL A 291 14.57 7.21 42.42
N GLU A 292 15.83 7.45 42.76
CA GLU A 292 16.20 7.97 44.07
C GLU A 292 15.96 9.47 44.11
N MET A 293 14.94 9.87 44.87
CA MET A 293 14.57 11.27 45.07
C MET A 293 15.19 11.80 46.37
N GLU A 294 14.83 13.01 46.80
CA GLU A 294 15.46 13.62 47.97
C GLU A 294 15.12 12.86 49.26
N ARG A 295 16.09 12.83 50.21
CA ARG A 295 16.07 12.03 51.45
C ARG A 295 16.28 10.51 51.29
N GLY A 296 16.85 10.06 50.16
CA GLY A 296 17.14 8.64 49.92
C GLY A 296 15.90 7.78 49.75
N LYS A 297 14.74 8.41 49.50
CA LYS A 297 13.49 7.72 49.21
C LYS A 297 13.46 7.34 47.73
N LYS A 298 13.21 6.07 47.46
CA LYS A 298 13.00 5.58 46.09
C LYS A 298 11.53 5.80 45.71
N HIS A 299 11.31 6.53 44.64
CA HIS A 299 9.99 6.74 44.06
C HIS A 299 9.83 5.91 42.79
N LYS A 300 8.67 5.28 42.62
CA LYS A 300 8.38 4.45 41.45
C LYS A 300 7.76 5.31 40.35
N VAL A 301 8.55 5.62 39.33
CA VAL A 301 8.07 6.30 38.13
C VAL A 301 7.77 5.28 37.03
N LYS A 302 6.82 5.60 36.15
CA LYS A 302 6.49 4.77 34.98
C LYS A 302 7.11 5.39 33.73
N ALA A 303 7.93 4.64 33.00
CA ALA A 303 8.48 5.05 31.72
C ALA A 303 7.70 4.35 30.60
N THR A 304 7.00 5.13 29.78
CA THR A 304 6.18 4.67 28.67
C THR A 304 6.73 5.23 27.35
N PRO A 305 6.49 4.57 26.21
CA PRO A 305 6.93 5.09 24.92
C PRO A 305 6.32 6.46 24.64
N PHE A 306 7.10 7.39 24.10
CA PHE A 306 6.57 8.67 23.64
C PHE A 306 5.96 8.51 22.25
N LEU A 307 4.71 8.93 22.08
CA LEU A 307 4.03 8.90 20.79
C LEU A 307 4.14 10.27 20.12
N ASN A 308 4.77 10.30 18.95
CA ASN A 308 4.66 11.44 18.04
C ASN A 308 3.32 11.34 17.34
N GLY A 309 2.53 12.41 17.38
CA GLY A 309 1.28 12.51 16.67
C GLY A 309 1.35 13.57 15.58
N GLU A 310 0.98 13.21 14.35
CA GLU A 310 0.71 14.18 13.28
C GLU A 310 -0.80 14.26 13.08
N ILE A 311 -1.36 15.48 13.10
CA ILE A 311 -2.78 15.70 12.87
C ILE A 311 -3.04 15.53 11.37
N THR A 312 -3.68 14.42 10.99
CA THR A 312 -4.01 14.11 9.60
C THR A 312 -5.27 14.81 9.15
N PHE A 313 -6.23 15.00 10.06
CA PHE A 313 -7.47 15.68 9.77
C PHE A 313 -7.98 16.44 11.00
N PHE A 314 -8.38 17.69 10.77
CA PHE A 314 -8.84 18.60 11.82
C PHE A 314 -10.06 19.36 11.34
N GLN A 315 -11.17 19.21 12.08
CA GLN A 315 -12.42 19.91 11.79
C GLN A 315 -12.78 20.83 12.95
N THR A 316 -13.13 22.08 12.63
CA THR A 316 -13.59 23.07 13.58
C THR A 316 -15.01 23.52 13.27
N HIS A 317 -15.70 23.98 14.31
CA HIS A 317 -17.01 24.60 14.21
C HIS A 317 -17.04 25.92 14.96
N TYR A 318 -17.72 26.91 14.38
CA TYR A 318 -17.97 28.19 15.03
C TYR A 318 -19.10 28.04 16.03
N THR A 319 -18.81 28.30 17.30
CA THR A 319 -19.79 28.25 18.39
C THR A 319 -19.87 29.61 19.07
N VAL A 320 -21.09 30.04 19.42
CA VAL A 320 -21.33 31.30 20.14
C VAL A 320 -21.59 31.01 21.61
N CYS A 321 -20.94 31.75 22.51
CA CYS A 321 -21.26 31.70 23.93
C CYS A 321 -22.61 32.38 24.18
N LYS A 322 -23.60 31.62 24.65
CA LYS A 322 -24.96 32.14 24.87
C LYS A 322 -25.11 32.92 26.18
N LYS A 323 -24.29 32.60 27.18
CA LYS A 323 -24.34 33.20 28.54
C LYS A 323 -23.36 34.34 28.74
N THR A 324 -22.34 34.48 27.90
CA THR A 324 -21.27 35.48 28.09
C THR A 324 -21.32 36.58 27.04
N VAL A 325 -21.19 37.82 27.51
CA VAL A 325 -21.15 39.04 26.69
C VAL A 325 -19.77 39.68 26.80
N LEU A 326 -19.21 40.09 25.65
CA LEU A 326 -18.00 40.90 25.59
C LEU A 326 -18.36 42.38 25.54
N LEU A 327 -17.96 43.14 26.55
CA LEU A 327 -18.03 44.59 26.58
C LEU A 327 -16.73 45.18 26.07
N THR A 328 -16.84 46.13 25.14
CA THR A 328 -15.72 46.85 24.54
C THR A 328 -15.88 48.36 24.70
N GLY A 329 -14.77 49.10 24.66
CA GLY A 329 -14.80 50.56 24.80
C GLY A 329 -14.71 51.05 26.25
N ILE A 330 -14.22 50.22 27.17
CA ILE A 330 -14.09 50.59 28.58
C ILE A 330 -12.80 51.41 28.77
N PRO A 331 -12.88 52.69 29.18
CA PRO A 331 -11.71 53.53 29.36
C PRO A 331 -11.04 53.28 30.72
N ALA A 332 -9.74 53.55 30.83
CA ALA A 332 -8.98 53.45 32.08
C ALA A 332 -9.23 54.68 32.98
N ILE A 333 -10.41 54.73 33.61
CA ILE A 333 -10.82 55.87 34.46
C ILE A 333 -10.50 55.61 35.94
N MET A 334 -10.43 54.35 36.35
CA MET A 334 -10.29 53.94 37.74
C MET A 334 -9.55 52.60 37.85
N GLU A 335 -9.24 52.20 39.09
CA GLU A 335 -8.57 50.92 39.39
C GLU A 335 -9.40 49.72 38.93
N GLN A 336 -8.71 48.64 38.57
CA GLN A 336 -9.30 47.43 37.97
C GLN A 336 -10.44 46.84 38.82
N GLU A 337 -10.21 46.65 40.12
CA GLU A 337 -11.18 46.04 41.04
C GLU A 337 -12.44 46.89 41.16
N ASN A 338 -12.27 48.20 41.42
CA ASN A 338 -13.40 49.13 41.53
C ASN A 338 -14.23 49.22 40.24
N LEU A 339 -13.57 49.23 39.08
CA LEU A 339 -14.25 49.28 37.79
C LEU A 339 -15.00 47.98 37.49
N GLN A 340 -14.40 46.85 37.83
CA GLN A 340 -15.03 45.54 37.70
C GLN A 340 -16.30 45.44 38.57
N ASP A 341 -16.20 45.83 39.85
CA ASP A 341 -17.34 45.82 40.78
C ASP A 341 -18.49 46.72 40.30
N LEU A 342 -18.18 47.92 39.79
CA LEU A 342 -19.19 48.85 39.29
C LEU A 342 -19.86 48.34 38.00
N LEU A 343 -19.11 47.69 37.12
CA LEU A 343 -19.66 47.02 35.94
C LEU A 343 -20.58 45.86 36.35
N GLU A 344 -20.15 45.04 37.31
CA GLU A 344 -20.95 43.94 37.84
C GLU A 344 -22.28 44.47 38.41
N ILE A 345 -22.23 45.46 39.30
CA ILE A 345 -23.43 46.08 39.89
C ILE A 345 -24.34 46.70 38.82
N HIS A 346 -23.78 47.30 37.77
CA HIS A 346 -24.58 47.90 36.69
C HIS A 346 -25.36 46.83 35.92
N PHE A 347 -24.70 45.73 35.56
CA PHE A 347 -25.30 44.63 34.80
C PHE A 347 -26.04 43.60 35.67
N GLN A 348 -26.01 43.74 36.99
CA GLN A 348 -26.88 43.01 37.91
C GLN A 348 -28.29 43.65 38.02
N LYS A 349 -28.41 44.96 37.70
CA LYS A 349 -29.68 45.68 37.78
C LYS A 349 -30.59 45.33 36.60
N THR A 350 -31.77 44.78 36.90
CA THR A 350 -32.82 44.49 35.92
C THR A 350 -33.31 45.72 35.15
N ALA A 351 -33.20 46.92 35.75
CA ALA A 351 -33.50 48.19 35.10
C ALA A 351 -32.61 48.47 33.87
N ASN A 352 -31.39 47.90 33.83
CA ASN A 352 -30.42 48.06 32.76
C ASN A 352 -30.40 46.85 31.82
N SER A 353 -31.50 46.08 31.76
CA SER A 353 -31.55 44.78 31.06
C SER A 353 -30.60 43.72 31.62
N GLY A 354 -30.11 43.93 32.85
CA GLY A 354 -29.22 43.05 33.58
C GLY A 354 -29.92 41.87 34.26
N GLY A 355 -29.13 41.04 34.94
CA GLY A 355 -29.59 39.84 35.65
C GLY A 355 -28.51 39.26 36.56
N GLU A 356 -28.69 38.05 37.07
CA GLU A 356 -27.71 37.40 37.94
C GLU A 356 -26.41 37.11 37.17
N VAL A 357 -25.30 37.64 37.69
CA VAL A 357 -23.96 37.51 37.12
C VAL A 357 -23.28 36.33 37.81
N ASP A 358 -22.80 35.37 37.01
CA ASP A 358 -22.06 34.20 37.48
C ASP A 358 -20.56 34.50 37.57
N ALA A 359 -20.02 35.24 36.59
CA ALA A 359 -18.63 35.66 36.58
C ALA A 359 -18.42 36.96 35.79
N ILE A 360 -17.44 37.77 36.21
CA ILE A 360 -16.96 38.94 35.47
C ILE A 360 -15.44 38.97 35.47
N VAL A 361 -14.86 39.32 34.32
CA VAL A 361 -13.43 39.55 34.17
C VAL A 361 -13.24 40.84 33.39
N TYR A 362 -12.51 41.81 33.95
CA TYR A 362 -12.13 43.05 33.26
C TYR A 362 -10.63 43.05 32.92
N ASN A 363 -10.30 43.39 31.67
CA ASN A 363 -8.93 43.61 31.22
C ASN A 363 -8.65 45.12 31.05
N PRO A 364 -7.80 45.73 31.89
CA PRO A 364 -7.43 47.14 31.77
C PRO A 364 -6.72 47.49 30.46
N VAL A 365 -6.79 48.77 30.07
CA VAL A 365 -6.09 49.26 28.87
C VAL A 365 -4.57 49.12 29.07
N GLY A 366 -3.88 48.49 28.12
CA GLY A 366 -2.44 48.24 28.20
C GLY A 366 -2.04 46.94 28.92
N HIS A 367 -3.01 46.17 29.43
CA HIS A 367 -2.80 44.85 30.00
C HIS A 367 -3.26 43.75 29.04
N SER A 368 -2.69 42.54 29.21
CA SER A 368 -3.11 41.33 28.50
C SER A 368 -3.62 40.33 29.53
N THR A 369 -4.91 40.01 29.43
CA THR A 369 -5.59 39.05 30.32
C THR A 369 -6.14 37.91 29.46
N LEU A 370 -6.10 36.69 29.99
CA LEU A 370 -6.66 35.51 29.36
C LEU A 370 -7.87 35.05 30.17
N ALA A 371 -9.02 34.89 29.51
CA ALA A 371 -10.18 34.26 30.10
C ALA A 371 -10.22 32.78 29.72
N VAL A 372 -10.60 31.92 30.66
CA VAL A 372 -10.73 30.47 30.43
C VAL A 372 -12.21 30.12 30.44
N PHE A 373 -12.66 29.47 29.36
CA PHE A 373 -14.02 29.00 29.20
C PHE A 373 -14.06 27.48 29.29
N GLU A 374 -15.04 26.99 30.04
CA GLU A 374 -15.36 25.57 30.17
C GLU A 374 -16.75 25.29 29.60
N GLU A 375 -17.02 24.04 29.25
CA GLU A 375 -18.33 23.62 28.78
C GLU A 375 -19.38 23.71 29.89
N ASP A 376 -20.53 24.31 29.56
CA ASP A 376 -21.69 24.46 30.44
C ASP A 376 -22.36 23.10 30.66
N SER A 377 -21.77 22.27 31.53
CA SER A 377 -22.40 21.03 31.97
C SER A 377 -23.43 21.36 33.05
N PRO A 378 -24.68 20.88 32.94
CA PRO A 378 -25.65 21.05 34.01
C PRO A 378 -25.04 20.49 35.29
N LYS A 379 -25.01 21.30 36.35
CA LYS A 379 -24.66 20.84 37.69
C LYS A 379 -25.65 19.72 38.01
N GLU A 380 -25.17 18.47 38.09
CA GLU A 380 -25.95 17.36 38.67
C GLU A 380 -26.27 17.80 40.12
N GLU A 381 -27.54 18.13 40.39
CA GLU A 381 -28.05 18.38 41.76
C GLU A 381 -28.02 17.12 42.62
#